data_AF-A0A2D7WQW4-F1
#
_entry.id   AF-A0A2D7WQW4-F1
#
_cell.length_a   1.000
_cell.length_b   1.000
_cell.length_c   1.000
_cell.angle_alpha   90.00
_cell.angle_beta   90.00
_cell.angle_gamma   90.00
#
_symmetry.space_group_name_H-M   'P 1'
#
loop_
_entity.id
_entity.type
_entity.pdbx_description
1 polymer ?
#
loop_
_entity_poly.entity_id
_entity_poly.type
_entity_poly.pdbx_seq_one_letter_code
_entity_poly.pdbx_strand_id
1 'polypeptide(L)'
;MNIKPAFISAISVVLSAIVAGVMFFLNKDILKPPPKEEAVFTSIEFDADDTSYSPAETHSMNQLSKELAALKDKLLEREKELDARESAITMELSSLEKQKQELSSLQDEVVKKLEDFENSQGDDLSEEQERQYKDTARRWIEMGPDVASIEIQSWRQNRRFDEALSIFETLKPDEKAPIIAFMYNSDEDILIELADALSMRDRGLLPSADAANIPFQN
;
A
#
# COMPACT_ATOMS: atom_id res chain seq x y z
N MET A 1 0.96 -7.80 -24.05
CA MET A 1 0.01 -7.49 -25.14
C MET A 1 0.30 -6.05 -25.61
N ASN A 2 0.99 -5.89 -26.75
CA ASN A 2 1.44 -4.56 -27.22
C ASN A 2 0.30 -3.84 -27.96
N ILE A 3 -0.57 -3.16 -27.21
CA ILE A 3 -1.61 -2.32 -27.79
C ILE A 3 -0.97 -1.02 -28.26
N LYS A 4 -1.06 -0.73 -29.56
CA LYS A 4 -0.47 0.47 -30.15
C LYS A 4 -1.16 1.72 -29.57
N PRO A 5 -0.42 2.77 -29.19
CA PRO A 5 -0.98 3.98 -28.57
C PRO A 5 -2.02 4.71 -29.45
N ALA A 6 -1.93 4.56 -30.78
CA ALA A 6 -2.94 5.07 -31.71
C ALA A 6 -4.32 4.41 -31.55
N PHE A 7 -4.40 3.20 -31.01
CA PHE A 7 -5.67 2.51 -30.75
C PHE A 7 -6.36 3.09 -29.50
N ILE A 8 -5.56 3.47 -28.49
CA ILE A 8 -6.06 4.08 -27.26
C ILE A 8 -6.60 5.49 -27.54
N SER A 9 -5.91 6.27 -28.39
CA SER A 9 -6.39 7.61 -28.78
C SER A 9 -7.64 7.56 -29.65
N ALA A 10 -7.78 6.56 -30.53
CA ALA A 10 -9.00 6.38 -31.31
C ALA A 10 -10.22 6.09 -30.42
N ILE A 11 -10.05 5.25 -29.39
CA ILE A 11 -11.12 4.93 -28.44
C ILE A 11 -11.52 6.17 -27.63
N SER A 12 -10.56 6.98 -27.17
CA SER A 12 -10.88 8.16 -26.35
C SER A 12 -11.67 9.22 -27.13
N VAL A 13 -11.36 9.42 -28.42
CA VAL A 13 -12.09 10.34 -29.30
C VAL A 13 -13.53 9.85 -29.54
N VAL A 14 -13.71 8.55 -29.73
CA VAL A 14 -15.06 7.99 -29.90
C VAL A 14 -15.86 8.11 -28.60
N LEU A 15 -15.24 7.85 -27.46
CA LEU A 15 -15.91 7.93 -26.15
C LEU A 15 -16.32 9.36 -25.81
N SER A 16 -15.50 10.37 -26.12
CA SER A 16 -15.82 11.78 -25.87
C SER A 16 -16.99 12.28 -26.72
N ALA A 17 -17.07 11.86 -27.99
CA ALA A 17 -18.19 12.20 -28.87
C ALA A 17 -19.51 11.60 -28.37
N ILE A 18 -19.47 10.37 -27.84
CA ILE A 18 -20.65 9.71 -27.26
C ILE A 18 -21.14 10.46 -26.02
N VAL A 19 -20.23 10.82 -25.10
CA VAL A 19 -20.59 11.54 -23.87
C VAL A 19 -21.17 12.93 -24.19
N ALA A 20 -20.61 13.64 -25.16
CA ALA A 20 -21.14 14.93 -25.61
C ALA A 20 -22.54 14.80 -26.22
N GLY A 21 -22.78 13.76 -27.04
CA GLY A 21 -24.10 13.47 -27.62
C GLY A 21 -25.16 13.15 -26.57
N VAL A 22 -24.80 12.35 -25.55
CA VAL A 22 -25.69 12.02 -24.43
C VAL A 22 -26.02 13.26 -23.60
N MET A 23 -25.02 14.09 -23.27
CA MET A 23 -25.24 15.35 -22.55
C MET A 23 -26.14 16.31 -23.34
N PHE A 24 -25.97 16.43 -24.66
CA PHE A 24 -26.83 17.26 -25.50
C PHE A 24 -28.28 16.75 -25.51
N PHE A 25 -28.49 15.43 -25.49
CA PHE A 25 -29.83 14.86 -25.46
C PHE A 25 -30.54 15.04 -24.11
N LEU A 26 -29.79 14.97 -23.00
CA LEU A 26 -30.31 15.17 -21.65
C LEU A 26 -30.61 16.65 -21.36
N ASN A 27 -29.88 17.58 -21.97
CA ASN A 27 -29.98 19.02 -21.69
C ASN A 27 -30.73 19.84 -22.75
N LYS A 28 -31.71 19.22 -23.43
CA LYS A 28 -32.56 19.89 -24.45
C LYS A 28 -33.31 21.13 -23.94
N ASP A 29 -33.43 21.29 -22.62
CA ASP A 29 -34.09 22.45 -22.01
C ASP A 29 -33.21 23.70 -21.91
N ILE A 30 -31.89 23.60 -22.12
CA ILE A 30 -30.97 24.76 -22.11
C ILE A 30 -31.18 25.69 -23.32
N LEU A 31 -31.71 25.17 -24.43
CA LEU A 31 -31.98 25.98 -25.63
C LEU A 31 -33.31 26.75 -25.58
N LYS A 32 -34.14 26.56 -24.55
CA LYS A 32 -35.38 27.32 -24.42
C LYS A 32 -35.07 28.71 -23.88
N PRO A 33 -35.44 29.81 -24.58
CA PRO A 33 -35.31 31.14 -24.00
C PRO A 33 -36.21 31.23 -22.75
N PRO A 34 -35.76 31.88 -21.67
CA PRO A 34 -36.57 32.01 -20.46
C PRO A 34 -37.87 32.77 -20.78
N PRO A 35 -39.01 32.35 -20.21
CA PRO A 35 -40.29 32.99 -20.47
C PRO A 35 -40.25 34.44 -20.01
N LYS A 36 -40.66 35.38 -20.88
CA LYS A 36 -40.90 36.76 -20.49
C LYS A 36 -42.24 36.84 -19.77
N GLU A 37 -42.20 37.02 -18.46
CA GLU A 37 -43.37 37.32 -17.65
C GLU A 37 -43.65 38.83 -17.74
N GLU A 38 -44.77 39.21 -18.35
CA GLU A 38 -45.28 40.58 -18.29
C GLU A 38 -46.09 40.75 -17.00
N ALA A 39 -45.55 41.53 -16.05
CA ALA A 39 -46.22 41.81 -14.79
C ALA A 39 -47.42 42.75 -15.00
N VAL A 40 -48.63 42.19 -15.00
CA VAL A 40 -49.88 42.98 -14.90
C VAL A 40 -50.16 43.24 -13.42
N PHE A 41 -49.88 44.47 -12.97
CA PHE A 41 -50.23 44.91 -11.61
C PHE A 41 -51.71 45.30 -11.59
N THR A 42 -52.55 44.47 -10.97
CA THR A 42 -53.90 44.88 -10.56
C THR A 42 -53.76 45.70 -9.27
N SER A 43 -53.98 47.02 -9.36
CA SER A 43 -53.94 47.92 -8.21
C SER A 43 -55.11 47.65 -7.27
N ILE A 44 -54.83 46.94 -6.17
CA ILE A 44 -55.71 46.86 -5.00
C ILE A 44 -55.48 48.14 -4.19
N GLU A 45 -56.51 48.95 -3.98
CA GLU A 45 -56.44 50.12 -3.11
C GLU A 45 -56.19 49.67 -1.66
N PHE A 46 -55.19 50.30 -1.04
CA PHE A 46 -54.72 50.00 0.30
C PHE A 46 -55.58 50.73 1.34
N ASP A 47 -56.42 49.99 2.06
CA ASP A 47 -57.19 50.51 3.20
C ASP A 47 -56.30 50.48 4.46
N ALA A 48 -56.04 51.65 5.04
CA ALA A 48 -55.08 51.81 6.13
C ALA A 48 -55.69 51.50 7.52
N ASP A 49 -57.01 51.32 7.62
CA ASP A 49 -57.70 51.08 8.90
C ASP A 49 -57.84 49.58 9.25
N ASP A 50 -57.49 48.67 8.32
CA ASP A 50 -57.44 47.21 8.54
C ASP A 50 -56.06 46.74 9.05
N THR A 51 -55.32 47.63 9.74
CA THR A 51 -53.96 47.35 10.25
C THR A 51 -53.94 46.90 11.71
N SER A 52 -55.07 46.42 12.23
CA SER A 52 -55.08 45.72 13.52
C SER A 52 -54.99 44.21 13.30
N TYR A 53 -53.76 43.73 13.05
CA TYR A 53 -53.47 42.30 13.10
C TYR A 53 -54.05 41.71 14.38
N SER A 54 -54.86 40.66 14.25
CA SER A 54 -55.46 40.05 15.43
C SER A 54 -54.34 39.50 16.35
N PRO A 55 -54.54 39.46 17.68
CA PRO A 55 -53.55 38.87 18.60
C PRO A 55 -53.16 37.43 18.22
N ALA A 56 -54.03 36.70 17.52
CA ALA A 56 -53.75 35.36 17.01
C ALA A 56 -52.80 35.37 15.81
N GLU A 57 -52.92 36.33 14.89
CA GLU A 57 -52.05 36.46 13.72
C GLU A 57 -50.67 37.01 14.08
N THR A 58 -50.59 37.93 15.03
CA THR A 58 -49.30 38.38 15.56
C THR A 58 -48.59 37.27 16.35
N HIS A 59 -49.35 36.41 17.05
CA HIS A 59 -48.77 35.28 17.77
C HIS A 59 -48.30 34.16 16.82
N SER A 60 -49.07 33.85 15.77
CA SER A 60 -48.68 32.85 14.77
C SER A 60 -47.49 33.31 13.93
N MET A 61 -47.42 34.59 13.56
CA MET A 61 -46.26 35.16 12.87
C MET A 61 -44.99 35.11 13.74
N ASN A 62 -45.10 35.42 15.03
CA ASN A 62 -43.99 35.31 15.97
C ASN A 62 -43.57 33.86 16.21
N GLN A 63 -44.50 32.91 16.20
CA GLN A 63 -44.19 31.48 16.31
C GLN A 63 -43.44 30.99 15.07
N LEU A 64 -43.91 31.34 13.87
CA LEU A 64 -43.24 31.01 12.61
C LEU A 64 -41.85 31.65 12.54
N SER A 65 -41.68 32.88 13.01
CA SER A 65 -40.37 33.53 13.10
C SER A 65 -39.41 32.78 14.03
N LYS A 66 -39.89 32.30 15.18
CA LYS A 66 -39.09 31.46 16.10
C LYS A 66 -38.74 30.11 15.49
N GLU A 67 -39.67 29.47 14.80
CA GLU A 67 -39.42 28.19 14.12
C GLU A 67 -38.43 28.37 12.95
N LEU A 68 -38.53 29.46 12.19
CA LEU A 68 -37.58 29.81 11.14
C LEU A 68 -36.19 30.08 11.72
N ALA A 69 -36.10 30.84 12.80
CA ALA A 69 -34.83 31.07 13.51
C ALA A 69 -34.21 29.75 14.01
N ALA A 70 -35.02 28.87 14.63
CA ALA A 70 -34.57 27.57 15.09
C ALA A 70 -34.11 26.65 13.93
N LEU A 71 -34.80 26.68 12.79
CA LEU A 71 -34.42 25.93 11.60
C LEU A 71 -33.13 26.46 10.98
N LYS A 72 -32.96 27.79 10.96
CA LYS A 72 -31.72 28.43 10.50
C LYS A 72 -30.53 28.03 11.37
N ASP A 73 -30.68 28.06 12.68
CA ASP A 73 -29.62 27.68 13.61
C ASP A 73 -29.26 26.19 13.45
N LYS A 74 -30.27 25.32 13.25
CA LYS A 74 -30.06 23.89 12.98
C LYS A 74 -29.37 23.64 11.65
N LEU A 75 -29.65 24.43 10.61
CA LEU A 75 -28.96 24.35 9.33
C LEU A 75 -27.51 24.79 9.45
N LEU A 76 -27.24 25.88 10.17
CA LEU A 76 -25.90 26.39 10.39
C LEU A 76 -25.04 25.39 11.19
N GLU A 77 -25.63 24.72 12.18
CA GLU A 77 -24.96 23.65 12.92
C GLU A 77 -24.63 22.44 12.03
N ARG A 78 -25.55 22.07 11.13
CA ARG A 78 -25.32 20.99 10.16
C ARG A 78 -24.24 21.34 9.15
N GLU A 79 -24.18 22.58 8.69
CA GLU A 79 -23.14 23.07 7.79
C GLU A 79 -21.77 22.97 8.45
N LYS A 80 -21.63 23.43 9.70
CA LYS A 80 -20.39 23.27 10.47
C LYS A 80 -19.97 21.80 10.65
N GLU A 81 -20.94 20.93 10.91
CA GLU A 81 -20.67 19.49 11.05
C GLU A 81 -20.21 18.88 9.73
N LEU A 82 -20.80 19.28 8.61
CA LEU A 82 -20.40 18.85 7.27
C LEU A 82 -19.01 19.37 6.92
N ASP A 83 -18.72 20.65 7.16
CA ASP A 83 -17.39 21.24 6.94
C ASP A 83 -16.32 20.52 7.75
N ALA A 84 -16.61 20.19 9.03
CA ALA A 84 -15.69 19.43 9.87
C ALA A 84 -15.44 18.02 9.30
N ARG A 85 -16.49 17.34 8.81
CA ARG A 85 -16.35 16.02 8.17
C ARG A 85 -15.58 16.09 6.86
N GLU A 86 -15.83 17.10 6.03
CA GLU A 86 -15.08 17.31 4.78
C GLU A 86 -13.60 17.59 5.07
N SER A 87 -13.30 18.37 6.11
CA SER A 87 -11.92 18.59 6.55
C SER A 87 -11.24 17.30 7.02
N ALA A 88 -11.96 16.42 7.73
CA ALA A 88 -11.43 15.13 8.16
C ALA A 88 -11.16 14.21 6.96
N ILE A 89 -12.11 14.13 6.02
CA ILE A 89 -11.99 13.30 4.81
C ILE A 89 -10.83 13.77 3.93
N THR A 90 -10.64 15.08 3.76
CA THR A 90 -9.53 15.62 2.97
C THR A 90 -8.17 15.33 3.61
N MET A 91 -8.07 15.39 4.94
CA MET A 91 -6.87 14.96 5.66
C MET A 91 -6.59 13.46 5.47
N GLU A 92 -7.60 12.62 5.65
CA GLU A 92 -7.48 11.17 5.43
C GLU A 92 -7.06 10.84 4.00
N LEU A 93 -7.67 11.48 2.99
CA LEU A 93 -7.33 11.28 1.58
C LEU A 93 -5.87 11.62 1.30
N SER A 94 -5.37 12.74 1.85
CA SER A 94 -3.96 13.13 1.71
C SER A 94 -3.00 12.14 2.37
N SER A 95 -3.40 11.54 3.50
CA SER A 95 -2.61 10.51 4.18
C SER A 95 -2.57 9.22 3.38
N LEU A 96 -3.70 8.85 2.77
CA LEU A 96 -3.83 7.66 1.93
C LEU A 96 -3.00 7.78 0.64
N GLU A 97 -2.95 8.99 0.06
CA GLU A 97 -2.12 9.27 -1.12
C GLU A 97 -0.62 9.16 -0.80
N LYS A 98 -0.18 9.65 0.36
CA LYS A 98 1.20 9.47 0.84
C LYS A 98 1.54 7.99 1.04
N GLN A 99 0.67 7.23 1.72
CA GLN A 99 0.87 5.80 1.92
C GLN A 99 0.95 5.04 0.60
N LYS A 100 0.11 5.38 -0.38
CA LYS A 100 0.17 4.81 -1.73
C LYS A 100 1.51 5.10 -2.42
N GLN A 101 2.02 6.33 -2.29
CA GLN A 101 3.31 6.71 -2.86
C GLN A 101 4.47 5.94 -2.19
N GLU A 102 4.46 5.82 -0.87
CA GLU A 102 5.44 5.03 -0.12
C GLU A 102 5.40 3.55 -0.54
N LEU A 103 4.22 2.95 -0.66
CA LEU A 103 4.07 1.57 -1.12
C LEU A 103 4.60 1.38 -2.55
N SER A 104 4.33 2.32 -3.45
CA SER A 104 4.90 2.28 -4.81
C SER A 104 6.42 2.33 -4.76
N SER A 105 7.00 3.19 -3.92
CA SER A 105 8.46 3.30 -3.82
C SER A 105 9.10 2.04 -3.23
N LEU A 106 8.45 1.41 -2.24
CA LEU A 106 8.89 0.13 -1.67
C LEU A 106 8.78 -0.99 -2.69
N GLN A 107 7.72 -1.02 -3.49
CA GLN A 107 7.57 -1.98 -4.58
C GLN A 107 8.73 -1.85 -5.57
N ASP A 108 9.05 -0.63 -5.99
CA ASP A 108 10.17 -0.38 -6.92
C ASP A 108 11.52 -0.78 -6.29
N GLU A 109 11.73 -0.50 -5.01
CA GLU A 109 12.94 -0.92 -4.29
C GLU A 109 13.06 -2.44 -4.19
N VAL A 110 11.96 -3.14 -3.91
CA VAL A 110 11.94 -4.61 -3.84
C VAL A 110 12.19 -5.22 -5.21
N VAL A 111 11.56 -4.71 -6.26
CA VAL A 111 11.79 -5.17 -7.64
C VAL A 111 13.26 -4.98 -8.01
N LYS A 112 13.84 -3.82 -7.70
CA LYS A 112 15.26 -3.56 -7.95
C LYS A 112 16.16 -4.51 -7.18
N LYS A 113 15.89 -4.74 -5.89
CA LYS A 113 16.67 -5.70 -5.08
C LYS A 113 16.54 -7.13 -5.60
N LEU A 114 15.38 -7.50 -6.14
CA LEU A 114 15.16 -8.80 -6.76
C LEU A 114 15.99 -8.93 -8.05
N GLU A 115 15.97 -7.90 -8.91
CA GLU A 115 16.80 -7.85 -10.11
C GLU A 115 18.30 -7.91 -9.76
N ASP A 116 18.74 -7.14 -8.77
CA ASP A 116 20.12 -7.18 -8.26
C ASP A 116 20.47 -8.57 -7.73
N PHE A 117 19.52 -9.24 -7.04
CA PHE A 117 19.71 -10.60 -6.54
C PHE A 117 19.79 -11.63 -7.68
N GLU A 118 18.88 -11.58 -8.65
CA GLU A 118 18.89 -12.45 -9.83
C GLU A 118 20.18 -12.26 -10.66
N ASN A 119 20.63 -11.02 -10.83
CA ASN A 119 21.90 -10.72 -11.50
C ASN A 119 23.11 -11.25 -10.70
N SER A 120 23.10 -11.11 -9.37
CA SER A 120 24.15 -11.67 -8.51
C SER A 120 24.12 -13.20 -8.42
N GLN A 121 22.97 -13.82 -8.66
CA GLN A 121 22.82 -15.28 -8.72
C GLN A 121 23.33 -15.85 -10.04
N GLY A 122 23.39 -15.03 -11.10
CA GLY A 122 23.98 -15.38 -12.40
C GLY A 122 25.47 -15.03 -12.54
N ASP A 123 26.07 -14.34 -11.55
CA ASP A 123 27.52 -14.18 -11.46
C ASP A 123 28.06 -15.45 -10.79
N ASP A 124 28.29 -16.50 -11.60
CA ASP A 124 28.98 -17.70 -11.15
C ASP A 124 30.22 -17.26 -10.37
N LEU A 125 30.32 -17.66 -9.10
CA LEU A 125 31.51 -17.44 -8.29
C LEU A 125 32.73 -17.70 -9.17
N SER A 126 33.61 -16.70 -9.31
CA SER A 126 34.83 -16.88 -10.10
C SER A 126 35.48 -18.21 -9.73
N GLU A 127 35.96 -19.00 -10.70
CA GLU A 127 36.49 -20.35 -10.43
C GLU A 127 37.52 -20.37 -9.29
N GLU A 128 38.23 -19.26 -9.10
CA GLU A 128 39.17 -19.04 -8.00
C GLU A 128 38.49 -18.92 -6.62
N GLN A 129 37.37 -18.19 -6.53
CA GLN A 129 36.58 -18.08 -5.30
C GLN A 129 35.93 -19.40 -4.93
N GLU A 130 35.41 -20.15 -5.90
CA GLU A 130 34.83 -21.46 -5.65
C GLU A 130 35.88 -22.46 -5.10
N ARG A 131 37.11 -22.42 -5.62
CA ARG A 131 38.23 -23.19 -5.07
C ARG A 131 38.56 -22.79 -3.64
N GLN A 132 38.68 -21.49 -3.38
CA GLN A 132 38.95 -20.97 -2.03
C GLN A 132 37.86 -21.37 -1.03
N TYR A 133 36.59 -21.36 -1.45
CA TYR A 133 35.47 -21.79 -0.61
C TYR A 133 35.53 -23.28 -0.31
N LYS A 134 35.81 -24.13 -1.32
CA LYS A 134 35.99 -25.58 -1.11
C LYS A 134 37.19 -25.90 -0.22
N ASP A 135 38.30 -25.18 -0.36
CA ASP A 135 39.48 -25.36 0.47
C ASP A 135 39.21 -24.93 1.93
N THR A 136 38.47 -23.84 2.13
CA THR A 136 38.05 -23.39 3.47
C THR A 136 37.07 -24.38 4.10
N ALA A 137 36.10 -24.89 3.34
CA ALA A 137 35.17 -25.91 3.80
C ALA A 137 35.91 -27.20 4.23
N ARG A 138 36.88 -27.67 3.44
CA ARG A 138 37.75 -28.79 3.82
C ARG A 138 38.52 -28.51 5.10
N ARG A 139 39.07 -27.31 5.24
CA ARG A 139 39.79 -26.92 6.46
C ARG A 139 38.88 -26.93 7.69
N TRP A 140 37.61 -26.52 7.57
CA TRP A 140 36.65 -26.62 8.67
C TRP A 140 36.40 -28.07 9.10
N ILE A 141 36.29 -28.99 8.13
CA ILE A 141 36.15 -30.43 8.42
C ILE A 141 37.42 -30.97 9.10
N GLU A 142 38.60 -30.64 8.58
CA GLU A 142 39.89 -31.15 9.08
C GLU A 142 40.24 -30.63 10.47
N MET A 143 39.96 -29.36 10.74
CA MET A 143 40.29 -28.70 12.01
C MET A 143 39.26 -28.96 13.10
N GLY A 144 38.04 -29.37 12.74
CA GLY A 144 36.98 -29.72 13.68
C GLY A 144 35.96 -28.61 13.92
N PRO A 145 34.83 -28.97 14.56
CA PRO A 145 33.66 -28.09 14.70
C PRO A 145 33.89 -26.89 15.63
N ASP A 146 34.84 -26.98 16.55
CA ASP A 146 35.26 -25.88 17.42
C ASP A 146 35.92 -24.76 16.63
N VAL A 147 36.92 -25.10 15.81
CA VAL A 147 37.64 -24.13 14.98
C VAL A 147 36.74 -23.57 13.89
N ALA A 148 35.90 -24.41 13.27
CA ALA A 148 34.92 -23.97 12.30
C ALA A 148 33.95 -22.93 12.88
N SER A 149 33.48 -23.15 14.11
CA SER A 149 32.55 -22.24 14.77
C SER A 149 33.17 -20.87 15.06
N ILE A 150 34.43 -20.84 15.49
CA ILE A 150 35.18 -19.60 15.73
C ILE A 150 35.40 -18.84 14.42
N GLU A 151 35.78 -19.54 13.34
CA GLU A 151 35.95 -18.91 12.04
C GLU A 151 34.62 -18.33 11.55
N ILE A 152 33.52 -19.09 11.53
CA ILE A 152 32.22 -18.59 11.08
C ILE A 152 31.78 -17.36 11.91
N GLN A 153 32.00 -17.38 13.22
CA GLN A 153 31.73 -16.22 14.09
C GLN A 153 32.57 -15.00 13.69
N SER A 154 33.86 -15.18 13.38
CA SER A 154 34.73 -14.10 12.90
C SER A 154 34.24 -13.51 11.58
N TRP A 155 33.75 -14.33 10.65
CA TRP A 155 33.18 -13.85 9.39
C TRP A 155 31.89 -13.07 9.61
N ARG A 156 31.03 -13.48 10.56
CA ARG A 156 29.84 -12.69 10.97
C ARG A 156 30.25 -11.33 11.52
N GLN A 157 31.25 -11.26 12.40
CA GLN A 157 31.75 -10.00 12.96
C GLN A 157 32.30 -9.05 11.88
N ASN A 158 32.92 -9.60 10.84
CA ASN A 158 33.45 -8.85 9.71
C ASN A 158 32.40 -8.50 8.63
N ARG A 159 31.10 -8.72 8.89
CA ARG A 159 30.00 -8.51 7.92
C ARG A 159 30.13 -9.34 6.64
N ARG A 160 30.82 -10.49 6.72
CA ARG A 160 31.02 -11.45 5.62
C ARG A 160 30.29 -12.76 5.89
N PHE A 161 29.14 -12.69 6.57
CA PHE A 161 28.36 -13.89 6.92
C PHE A 161 27.81 -14.60 5.68
N ASP A 162 27.50 -13.86 4.61
CA ASP A 162 27.03 -14.44 3.35
C ASP A 162 28.07 -15.36 2.72
N GLU A 163 29.35 -14.99 2.78
CA GLU A 163 30.43 -15.83 2.28
C GLU A 163 30.63 -17.08 3.15
N ALA A 164 30.54 -16.94 4.47
CA ALA A 164 30.59 -18.07 5.39
C ALA A 164 29.43 -19.05 5.16
N LEU A 165 28.24 -18.53 4.86
CA LEU A 165 27.09 -19.34 4.47
C LEU A 165 27.34 -20.06 3.14
N SER A 166 27.85 -19.38 2.11
CA SER A 166 28.19 -20.01 0.83
C SER A 166 29.20 -21.14 1.00
N ILE A 167 30.22 -20.96 1.84
CA ILE A 167 31.20 -22.01 2.19
C ILE A 167 30.47 -23.15 2.92
N PHE A 168 29.64 -22.83 3.90
CA PHE A 168 28.87 -23.81 4.66
C PHE A 168 27.93 -24.63 3.76
N GLU A 169 27.29 -24.02 2.78
CA GLU A 169 26.42 -24.68 1.80
C GLU A 169 27.15 -25.73 0.96
N THR A 170 28.47 -25.59 0.75
CA THR A 170 29.28 -26.61 0.04
C THR A 170 29.49 -27.91 0.83
N LEU A 171 29.29 -27.88 2.15
CA LEU A 171 29.44 -29.04 3.02
C LEU A 171 28.26 -30.01 2.88
N LYS A 172 28.51 -31.31 3.06
CA LYS A 172 27.44 -32.31 3.13
C LYS A 172 26.66 -32.21 4.45
N PRO A 173 25.40 -32.67 4.51
CA PRO A 173 24.61 -32.67 5.76
C PRO A 173 25.33 -33.33 6.94
N ASP A 174 26.03 -34.44 6.71
CA ASP A 174 26.78 -35.18 7.74
C ASP A 174 28.01 -34.41 8.26
N GLU A 175 28.55 -33.49 7.47
CA GLU A 175 29.70 -32.63 7.82
C GLU A 175 29.24 -31.35 8.52
N LYS A 176 28.02 -30.87 8.19
CA LYS A 176 27.37 -29.72 8.82
C LYS A 176 26.89 -30.04 10.24
N ALA A 177 26.32 -31.23 10.45
CA ALA A 177 25.69 -31.60 11.70
C ALA A 177 26.61 -31.48 12.94
N PRO A 178 27.89 -31.91 12.91
CA PRO A 178 28.81 -31.73 14.03
C PRO A 178 29.10 -30.27 14.37
N ILE A 179 29.17 -29.38 13.36
CA ILE A 179 29.43 -27.95 13.53
C ILE A 179 28.22 -27.29 14.21
N ILE A 180 27.02 -27.54 13.68
CA ILE A 180 25.77 -27.02 14.24
C ILE A 180 25.52 -27.57 15.64
N ALA A 181 25.75 -28.87 15.86
CA ALA A 181 25.61 -29.48 17.18
C ALA A 181 26.61 -28.90 18.18
N PHE A 182 27.85 -28.63 17.78
CA PHE A 182 28.83 -27.97 18.64
C PHE A 182 28.37 -26.57 19.03
N MET A 183 27.90 -25.77 18.07
CA MET A 183 27.39 -24.42 18.33
C MET A 183 26.19 -24.41 19.29
N TYR A 184 25.23 -25.33 19.11
CA TYR A 184 24.08 -25.45 20.02
C TYR A 184 24.43 -25.96 21.42
N ASN A 185 25.48 -26.76 21.54
CA ASN A 185 25.96 -27.28 22.83
C ASN A 185 26.92 -26.31 23.54
N SER A 186 27.19 -25.14 22.94
CA SER A 186 28.01 -24.11 23.57
C SER A 186 27.20 -23.31 24.60
N ASP A 187 27.87 -22.84 25.65
CA ASP A 187 27.28 -21.94 26.65
C ASP A 187 27.19 -20.47 26.15
N GLU A 188 27.69 -20.18 24.94
CA GLU A 188 27.67 -18.84 24.35
C GLU A 188 26.41 -18.61 23.51
N ASP A 189 25.53 -17.70 23.95
CA ASP A 189 24.31 -17.31 23.22
C ASP A 189 24.59 -16.92 21.75
N ILE A 190 25.76 -16.32 21.48
CA ILE A 190 26.17 -15.87 20.15
C ILE A 190 26.34 -17.07 19.19
N LEU A 191 26.81 -18.21 19.69
CA LEU A 191 26.99 -19.42 18.88
C LEU A 191 25.65 -20.13 18.64
N ILE A 192 24.72 -20.07 19.60
CA ILE A 192 23.36 -20.58 19.43
C ILE A 192 22.62 -19.77 18.34
N GLU A 193 22.67 -18.43 18.41
CA GLU A 193 22.11 -17.57 17.35
C GLU A 193 22.75 -17.83 15.98
N LEU A 194 24.05 -18.13 15.96
CA LEU A 194 24.77 -18.42 14.74
C LEU A 194 24.31 -19.75 14.12
N ALA A 195 24.11 -20.77 14.96
CA ALA A 195 23.57 -22.06 14.53
C ALA A 195 22.16 -21.92 13.94
N ASP A 196 21.30 -21.12 14.58
CA ASP A 196 19.97 -20.81 14.07
C ASP A 196 20.05 -20.09 12.72
N ALA A 197 20.90 -19.07 12.60
CA ALA A 197 21.07 -18.30 11.36
C ALA A 197 21.59 -19.16 10.20
N LEU A 198 22.54 -20.07 10.46
CA LEU A 198 23.02 -21.02 9.47
C LEU A 198 21.92 -22.01 9.06
N SER A 199 21.22 -22.60 10.04
CA SER A 199 20.22 -23.65 9.80
C SER A 199 18.98 -23.13 9.08
N MET A 200 18.53 -21.91 9.39
CA MET A 200 17.37 -21.29 8.73
C MET A 200 17.67 -20.91 7.27
N ARG A 201 18.94 -20.61 6.97
CA ARG A 201 19.34 -20.04 5.69
C ARG A 201 20.00 -21.04 4.75
N ASP A 202 20.53 -22.14 5.28
CA ASP A 202 21.04 -23.25 4.49
C ASP A 202 19.90 -23.90 3.70
N ARG A 203 19.89 -23.63 2.39
CA ARG A 203 18.89 -24.15 1.45
C ARG A 203 18.92 -25.68 1.36
N GLY A 204 20.01 -26.33 1.77
CA GLY A 204 20.14 -27.78 1.81
C GLY A 204 19.41 -28.46 2.99
N LEU A 205 19.02 -27.71 4.01
CA LEU A 205 18.30 -28.21 5.20
C LEU A 205 16.79 -27.92 5.15
N LEU A 206 16.34 -27.08 4.22
CA LEU A 206 14.93 -26.81 4.00
C LEU A 206 14.29 -27.92 3.14
N PRO A 207 13.06 -28.38 3.45
CA PRO A 207 12.34 -29.26 2.55
C PRO A 207 12.19 -28.54 1.20
N SER A 208 12.74 -29.16 0.14
CA SER A 208 12.65 -28.67 -1.23
C SER A 208 11.21 -28.28 -1.55
N ALA A 209 11.00 -27.13 -2.19
CA ALA A 209 9.68 -26.67 -2.62
C ALA A 209 8.92 -27.69 -3.52
N ASP A 210 9.60 -28.74 -3.98
CA ASP A 210 9.01 -29.91 -4.65
C ASP A 210 8.02 -30.71 -3.77
N ALA A 211 8.02 -30.51 -2.44
CA ALA A 211 7.03 -31.11 -1.54
C ALA A 211 5.64 -30.44 -1.60
N ALA A 212 5.46 -29.37 -2.40
CA ALA A 212 4.19 -28.65 -2.54
C ALA A 212 3.20 -29.30 -3.53
N ASN A 213 3.34 -30.60 -3.84
CA ASN A 213 2.27 -31.35 -4.49
C ASN A 213 1.31 -31.93 -3.43
N ILE A 214 0.69 -31.05 -2.64
CA ILE A 214 -0.43 -31.42 -1.78
C ILE A 214 -1.67 -31.38 -2.68
N PRO A 215 -2.33 -32.51 -2.96
CA PRO A 215 -3.56 -32.50 -3.75
C PRO A 215 -4.64 -31.82 -2.91
N PHE A 216 -5.08 -30.64 -3.34
CA PHE A 216 -6.35 -30.09 -2.90
C PHE A 216 -7.46 -31.06 -3.32
N GLN A 217 -7.92 -31.89 -2.39
CA GLN A 217 -9.18 -32.60 -2.53
C GLN A 217 -10.32 -31.66 -2.14
N ASN A 218 -11.30 -31.60 -3.03
CA ASN A 218 -12.51 -30.77 -3.03
C ASN A 218 -13.31 -30.76 -1.73
#